data_AF-A0A7H8LZ83-F1
#
_entry.id   AF-A0A7H8LZ83-F1
#
_cell.length_a   1.000
_cell.length_b   1.000
_cell.length_c   1.000
_cell.angle_alpha   90.00
_cell.angle_beta   90.00
_cell.angle_gamma   90.00
#
_symmetry.space_group_name_H-M   'P 1'
#
loop_
_entity.id
_entity.type
_entity.pdbx_description
1 polymer ?
#
loop_
_entity_poly.entity_id
_entity_poly.type
_entity_poly.pdbx_seq_one_letter_code
_entity_poly.pdbx_strand_id
1 'polypeptide(L)'
;MTTTPVGGGRSALDELRDAYHEQLNRLAAERDAARRQARIAQAQADVARADLASLKAQVHELLAAAARHLPDLPAAEGPDESARALPAAPDGPAGDSAHPERPARAA
;
A
#
# COMPACT_ATOMS: atom_id res chain seq x y z
N MET A 1 -2.00 63.16 28.61
CA MET A 1 -2.29 61.82 29.14
C MET A 1 -1.78 60.79 28.16
N THR A 2 -0.91 59.93 28.66
CA THR A 2 -0.04 59.00 27.92
C THR A 2 -0.84 57.90 27.23
N THR A 3 -0.72 57.83 25.90
CA THR A 3 -1.20 56.69 25.09
C THR A 3 -0.24 55.52 25.29
N THR A 4 -0.62 54.57 26.13
CA THR A 4 0.16 53.36 26.40
C THR A 4 0.34 52.56 25.09
N PRO A 5 1.56 52.11 24.76
CA PRO A 5 1.83 51.38 23.53
C PRO A 5 1.09 50.03 23.55
N VAL A 6 0.51 49.68 22.40
CA VAL A 6 -0.08 48.36 22.11
C VAL A 6 0.88 47.27 22.56
N GLY A 7 0.52 46.60 23.66
CA GLY A 7 1.24 45.45 24.18
C GLY A 7 1.09 44.25 23.25
N GLY A 8 2.21 43.80 22.68
CA GLY A 8 2.61 42.39 22.55
C GLY A 8 1.58 41.29 22.23
N GLY A 9 0.55 41.55 21.42
CA GLY A 9 -0.35 40.52 20.91
C GLY A 9 0.20 39.91 19.63
N ARG A 10 0.28 38.57 19.56
CA ARG A 10 0.65 37.81 18.35
C ARG A 10 -0.05 38.39 17.12
N SER A 11 0.70 38.51 16.01
CA SER A 11 0.13 39.04 14.77
C SER A 11 -0.82 38.02 14.14
N ALA A 12 -1.83 38.47 13.38
CA ALA A 12 -2.74 37.57 12.65
C ALA A 12 -2.00 36.61 11.68
N LEU A 13 -0.79 36.98 11.24
CA LEU A 13 0.08 36.12 10.44
C LEU A 13 0.69 34.98 11.26
N ASP A 14 0.99 35.21 12.54
CA ASP A 14 1.48 34.16 13.43
C ASP A 14 0.39 33.15 13.74
N GLU A 15 -0.86 33.60 13.90
CA GLU A 15 -2.02 32.70 14.06
C GLU A 15 -2.26 31.85 12.82
N LEU A 16 -2.18 32.44 11.62
CA LEU A 16 -2.30 31.68 10.37
C LEU A 16 -1.15 30.66 10.21
N ARG A 17 0.07 31.04 10.59
CA ARG A 17 1.24 30.15 10.56
C ARG A 17 1.05 28.98 11.53
N ASP A 18 0.61 29.25 12.75
CA ASP A 18 0.35 28.24 13.76
C ASP A 18 -0.75 27.27 13.29
N ALA A 19 -1.87 27.78 12.75
CA ALA A 19 -2.94 26.94 12.20
C ALA A 19 -2.47 26.07 11.04
N TYR A 20 -1.62 26.59 10.16
CA TYR A 20 -1.06 25.81 9.06
C TYR A 20 -0.08 24.72 9.56
N HIS A 21 0.76 25.05 10.54
CA HIS A 21 1.64 24.07 11.17
C HIS A 21 0.85 22.95 11.87
N GLU A 22 -0.25 23.28 12.54
CA GLU A 22 -1.15 22.28 13.12
C GLU A 22 -1.75 21.35 12.06
N GLN A 23 -2.18 21.90 10.92
CA GLN A 23 -2.68 21.10 9.80
C GLN A 23 -1.61 20.17 9.23
N LEU A 24 -0.39 20.66 9.03
CA LEU A 24 0.73 19.83 8.56
C LEU A 24 1.08 18.73 9.56
N ASN A 25 1.07 19.04 10.86
CA ASN A 25 1.33 18.07 11.91
C ASN A 25 0.23 16.99 11.96
N ARG A 26 -1.04 17.38 11.81
CA ARG A 26 -2.16 16.43 11.71
C ARG A 26 -1.99 15.49 10.51
N LEU A 27 -1.70 16.04 9.33
CA LEU A 27 -1.51 15.25 8.12
C LEU A 27 -0.31 14.29 8.24
N ALA A 28 0.79 14.75 8.85
CA ALA A 28 1.95 13.90 9.10
C ALA A 28 1.60 12.74 10.06
N ALA A 29 0.84 13.02 11.12
CA ALA A 29 0.39 12.01 12.07
C ALA A 29 -0.54 10.97 11.43
N GLU A 30 -1.48 11.42 10.59
CA GLU A 30 -2.39 10.55 9.83
C GLU A 30 -1.62 9.66 8.85
N ARG A 31 -0.68 10.23 8.09
CA ARG A 31 0.20 9.47 7.19
C ARG A 31 0.98 8.40 7.94
N ASP A 32 1.55 8.75 9.08
CA ASP A 32 2.36 7.82 9.86
C ASP A 32 1.49 6.72 10.51
N ALA A 33 0.25 7.04 10.91
CA ALA A 33 -0.73 6.03 11.32
C ALA A 33 -1.09 5.07 10.18
N ALA A 34 -1.38 5.60 8.99
CA ALA A 34 -1.68 4.79 7.81
C ALA A 34 -0.51 3.88 7.42
N ARG A 35 0.74 4.38 7.50
CA ARG A 35 1.95 3.58 7.26
C ARG A 35 2.10 2.44 8.26
N ARG A 36 1.82 2.68 9.54
CA ARG A 36 1.84 1.62 10.57
C ARG A 36 0.78 0.56 10.28
N GLN A 37 -0.43 0.97 9.95
CA GLN A 37 -1.52 0.05 9.58
C GLN A 37 -1.16 -0.79 8.35
N ALA A 38 -0.58 -0.18 7.31
CA ALA A 38 -0.15 -0.90 6.12
C ALA A 38 0.91 -1.98 6.43
N ARG A 39 1.89 -1.67 7.29
CA ARG A 39 2.90 -2.66 7.72
C ARG A 39 2.30 -3.82 8.50
N ILE A 40 1.34 -3.53 9.38
CA ILE A 40 0.63 -4.57 10.15
C ILE A 40 -0.17 -5.47 9.20
N ALA A 41 -0.93 -4.87 8.28
CA ALA A 41 -1.72 -5.62 7.31
C ALA A 41 -0.84 -6.49 6.40
N GLN A 42 0.32 -5.98 5.98
CA GLN A 42 1.28 -6.76 5.20
C GLN A 42 1.82 -7.95 5.98
N ALA A 43 2.23 -7.75 7.24
CA ALA A 43 2.70 -8.83 8.10
C ALA A 43 1.61 -9.90 8.31
N GLN A 44 0.36 -9.50 8.49
CA GLN A 44 -0.78 -10.42 8.59
C GLN A 44 -1.00 -11.19 7.29
N ALA A 45 -0.89 -10.54 6.13
CA ALA A 45 -1.01 -11.20 4.84
C ALA A 45 0.09 -12.24 4.61
N ASP A 46 1.32 -11.95 5.04
CA ASP A 46 2.44 -12.88 4.91
C ASP A 46 2.28 -14.11 5.81
N VAL A 47 1.79 -13.93 7.04
CA VAL A 47 1.40 -15.06 7.92
C VAL A 47 0.29 -15.88 7.28
N ALA A 48 -0.78 -15.25 6.80
CA ALA A 48 -1.90 -15.95 6.17
C ALA A 48 -1.46 -16.76 4.92
N ARG A 49 -0.50 -16.25 4.14
CA ARG A 49 0.09 -16.98 3.01
C ARG A 49 0.87 -18.21 3.46
N ALA A 50 1.63 -18.10 4.55
CA ALA A 50 2.37 -19.22 5.11
C ALA A 50 1.42 -20.30 5.65
N ASP A 51 0.36 -19.90 6.36
CA ASP A 51 -0.66 -20.82 6.88
C ASP A 51 -1.37 -21.56 5.75
N LEU A 52 -1.73 -20.85 4.67
CA LEU A 52 -2.34 -21.45 3.49
C LEU A 52 -1.40 -22.47 2.83
N ALA A 53 -0.11 -22.15 2.70
CA ALA A 53 0.88 -23.09 2.17
C ALA A 53 1.02 -24.34 3.05
N SER A 54 1.04 -24.17 4.37
CA SER A 54 1.07 -25.28 5.34
C SER A 54 -0.17 -26.16 5.23
N LEU A 55 -1.36 -25.56 5.15
CA LEU A 55 -2.62 -26.29 4.97
C LEU A 55 -2.64 -27.07 3.66
N LYS A 56 -2.17 -26.46 2.56
CA LYS A 56 -2.05 -27.17 1.26
C LYS A 56 -1.12 -28.37 1.35
N ALA A 57 0.03 -28.23 2.01
CA ALA A 57 0.96 -29.34 2.22
C ALA A 57 0.31 -30.48 3.02
N GLN A 58 -0.35 -30.16 4.13
CA GLN A 58 -1.07 -31.16 4.96
C GLN A 58 -2.18 -31.87 4.18
N VAL A 59 -2.94 -31.13 3.35
CA VAL A 59 -3.98 -31.73 2.50
C VAL A 59 -3.36 -32.68 1.48
N HIS A 60 -2.26 -32.30 0.83
CA HIS A 60 -1.56 -33.19 -0.10
C HIS A 60 -1.02 -34.44 0.60
N GLU A 61 -0.44 -34.30 1.80
CA GLU A 61 0.01 -35.44 2.60
C GLU A 61 -1.13 -36.38 2.97
N LEU A 62 -2.28 -35.82 3.39
CA LEU A 62 -3.47 -36.60 3.72
C LEU A 62 -4.02 -37.34 2.50
N LEU A 63 -4.11 -36.67 1.34
CA LEU A 63 -4.56 -37.29 0.10
C LEU A 63 -3.59 -38.39 -0.36
N ALA A 64 -2.28 -38.17 -0.24
CA ALA A 64 -1.27 -39.18 -0.54
C ALA A 64 -1.36 -40.39 0.41
N ALA A 65 -1.62 -40.16 1.70
CA ALA A 65 -1.85 -41.22 2.67
C ALA A 65 -3.15 -41.99 2.36
N ALA A 66 -4.24 -41.29 2.05
CA ALA A 66 -5.51 -41.90 1.67
C ALA A 66 -5.38 -42.76 0.41
N ALA A 67 -4.69 -42.28 -0.63
CA ALA A 67 -4.45 -43.04 -1.85
C ALA A 67 -3.65 -44.33 -1.61
N ARG A 68 -2.73 -44.34 -0.64
CA ARG A 68 -2.01 -45.58 -0.26
C ARG A 68 -2.91 -46.60 0.45
N HIS A 69 -3.92 -46.13 1.16
CA HIS A 69 -4.85 -46.98 1.92
C HIS A 69 -6.13 -47.33 1.17
N LEU A 70 -6.43 -46.65 0.05
CA LEU A 70 -7.60 -46.89 -0.78
C LEU A 70 -7.20 -46.99 -2.27
N PRO A 71 -6.97 -48.20 -2.80
CA PRO A 71 -6.42 -48.40 -4.15
C PRO A 71 -7.32 -47.98 -5.32
N ASP A 72 -8.57 -47.54 -5.07
CA ASP A 72 -9.51 -47.04 -6.09
C ASP A 72 -9.75 -45.51 -6.02
N LEU A 73 -8.96 -44.76 -5.25
CA LEU A 73 -9.11 -43.31 -5.20
C LEU A 73 -8.48 -42.66 -6.45
N PRO A 74 -9.23 -41.86 -7.25
CA PRO A 74 -8.63 -41.14 -8.38
C PRO A 74 -7.50 -40.25 -7.86
N ALA A 75 -6.34 -40.31 -8.53
CA ALA A 75 -5.18 -39.51 -8.16
C ALA A 75 -5.58 -38.04 -8.09
N ALA A 76 -5.34 -37.39 -6.96
CA ALA A 76 -5.57 -35.97 -6.81
C ALA A 76 -4.73 -35.24 -7.86
N GLU A 77 -5.38 -34.58 -8.82
CA GLU A 77 -4.71 -33.68 -9.74
C GLU A 77 -3.86 -32.71 -8.91
N GLY A 78 -2.57 -32.64 -9.23
CA GLY A 78 -1.61 -31.78 -8.57
C GLY A 78 -2.03 -30.30 -8.66
N PRO A 79 -1.34 -29.40 -7.95
CA PRO A 79 -1.69 -27.98 -7.92
C PRO A 79 -1.86 -27.45 -9.35
N ASP A 80 -3.08 -27.02 -9.65
CA ASP A 80 -3.48 -26.52 -10.96
C ASP A 80 -2.54 -25.40 -11.42
N GLU A 81 -1.63 -25.73 -12.36
CA GLU A 81 -0.69 -24.76 -12.93
C GLU A 81 -1.43 -23.63 -13.69
N SER A 82 -2.71 -23.83 -14.02
CA SER A 82 -3.59 -22.84 -14.63
C SER A 82 -3.84 -21.63 -13.71
N ALA A 83 -3.64 -21.77 -12.40
CA ALA A 83 -3.75 -20.65 -11.44
C ALA A 83 -2.52 -19.72 -11.44
N ARG A 84 -1.45 -20.03 -12.19
CA ARG A 84 -0.24 -19.20 -12.26
C ARG A 84 -0.36 -18.01 -13.22
N ALA A 85 -1.44 -17.92 -14.00
CA ALA A 85 -1.71 -16.79 -14.87
C ALA A 85 -2.50 -15.70 -14.12
N LEU A 86 -1.84 -15.00 -13.18
CA LEU A 86 -2.26 -13.62 -12.89
C LEU A 86 -1.94 -12.78 -14.14
N PRO A 87 -2.91 -12.11 -14.78
CA PRO A 87 -2.58 -11.16 -15.83
C PRO A 87 -1.66 -10.09 -15.23
N ALA A 88 -0.52 -9.85 -15.89
CA ALA A 88 0.28 -8.67 -15.64
C ALA A 88 -0.64 -7.45 -15.66
N ALA A 89 -0.52 -6.58 -14.66
CA ALA A 89 -1.22 -5.32 -14.63
C ALA A 89 -1.04 -4.62 -15.99
N PRO A 90 -2.08 -4.02 -16.59
CA PRO A 90 -1.91 -3.31 -17.84
C PRO A 90 -0.86 -2.21 -17.65
N ASP A 91 0.15 -2.26 -18.50
CA ASP A 91 1.15 -1.22 -18.66
C ASP A 91 0.45 0.14 -18.65
N GLY A 92 0.92 1.03 -17.77
CA GLY A 92 0.54 2.43 -17.82
C GLY A 92 0.76 2.98 -19.24
N PRO A 93 -0.02 3.96 -19.69
CA PRO A 93 0.10 4.43 -21.05
C PRO A 93 1.53 4.94 -21.29
N ALA A 94 2.26 4.20 -22.13
CA ALA A 94 3.38 4.69 -22.90
C ALA A 94 2.83 5.75 -23.87
N GLY A 95 2.48 6.92 -23.32
CA GLY A 95 2.22 8.14 -24.06
C GLY A 95 3.54 8.78 -24.40
N ASP A 96 4.11 8.34 -25.53
CA ASP A 96 4.66 9.20 -26.56
C ASP A 96 5.12 10.60 -26.09
N SER A 97 6.28 10.66 -25.43
CA SER A 97 7.06 11.90 -25.28
C SER A 97 7.77 12.20 -26.60
N ALA A 98 7.00 12.40 -27.67
CA ALA A 98 7.45 13.13 -28.84
C ALA A 98 7.63 14.59 -28.41
N HIS A 99 8.90 14.98 -28.21
CA HIS A 99 9.29 16.38 -28.26
C HIS A 99 8.86 16.95 -29.63
N PRO A 100 8.17 18.09 -29.66
CA PRO A 100 8.78 19.21 -30.35
C PRO A 100 8.59 20.55 -29.63
N GLU A 101 9.67 21.33 -29.73
CA GLU A 101 9.68 22.78 -29.93
C GLU A 101 9.13 23.73 -28.85
N ARG A 102 10.11 24.24 -28.11
CA ARG A 102 10.18 25.56 -27.48
C ARG A 102 9.89 26.69 -28.52
N PRO A 103 8.88 27.55 -28.33
CA PRO A 103 8.86 28.84 -28.98
C PRO A 103 9.72 29.83 -28.17
N ALA A 104 10.53 30.58 -28.93
CA ALA A 104 11.52 31.54 -28.44
C ALA A 104 10.90 32.72 -27.68
N ARG A 105 11.71 33.29 -26.77
CA ARG A 105 11.56 34.65 -26.25
C ARG A 105 11.33 35.63 -27.41
N ALA A 106 10.29 36.46 -27.30
CA ALA A 106 10.27 37.76 -27.94
C ALA A 106 10.82 38.80 -26.96
N ALA A 107 11.69 39.66 -27.49
CA ALA A 107 12.29 40.82 -26.85
C ALA A 107 11.31 42.01 -26.79
#